data_AF-A0A0E3B873-F1
#
_entry.id   AF-A0A0E3B873-F1
#
_cell.length_a   1.000
_cell.length_b   1.000
_cell.length_c   1.000
_cell.angle_alpha   90.00
_cell.angle_beta   90.00
_cell.angle_gamma   90.00
#
_symmetry.space_group_name_H-M   'P 1'
#
loop_
_entity.id
_entity.type
_entity.pdbx_description
1 polymer ?
#
loop_
_entity_poly.entity_id
_entity_poly.type
_entity_poly.pdbx_seq_one_letter_code
_entity_poly.pdbx_strand_id
1 'polypeptide(L)'
;MDYEDYDDEVPASQESKGAVTISATTLEYDAQRMFDSIAARATAAIVKACGDDIRKAVSESVQKQISEKVGAIIDKRLEEGIQKHDEWGTAVGTPTTLTALIGKAGEDYLGQRVNERGETNNYNYKSTRLEFIVKKNVESVIDYKMQGEIKKAVELAVTQAQSKVAEAVAKLIK
;
A
#
# COMPACT_ATOMS: atom_id res chain seq x y z
N MET A 1 -79.82 -38.15 -56.99
CA MET A 1 -79.52 -37.42 -55.75
C MET A 1 -78.61 -36.28 -56.14
N ASP A 2 -79.19 -35.09 -56.25
CA ASP A 2 -78.49 -33.83 -56.40
C ASP A 2 -77.81 -33.47 -55.09
N TYR A 3 -76.54 -33.08 -55.17
CA TYR A 3 -75.91 -32.19 -54.21
C TYR A 3 -74.97 -31.27 -55.00
N GLU A 4 -75.53 -30.12 -55.38
CA GLU A 4 -74.77 -28.87 -55.48
C GLU A 4 -74.34 -28.49 -54.06
N ASP A 5 -73.06 -28.15 -53.85
CA ASP A 5 -72.63 -27.50 -52.62
C ASP A 5 -71.51 -26.49 -52.92
N TYR A 6 -71.96 -25.23 -52.93
CA TYR A 6 -71.34 -23.96 -52.57
C TYR A 6 -69.81 -23.74 -52.68
N ASP A 7 -69.50 -22.72 -53.49
CA ASP A 7 -68.29 -21.90 -53.42
C ASP A 7 -68.06 -21.33 -52.00
N ASP A 8 -66.84 -21.52 -51.47
CA ASP A 8 -66.26 -20.65 -50.46
C ASP A 8 -64.86 -20.22 -50.94
N GLU A 9 -64.80 -19.05 -51.56
CA GLU A 9 -63.56 -18.37 -51.90
C GLU A 9 -62.82 -18.00 -50.60
N VAL A 10 -61.71 -18.67 -50.31
CA VAL A 10 -60.77 -18.22 -49.28
C VAL A 10 -59.91 -17.10 -49.87
N PRO A 11 -59.93 -15.86 -49.33
CA PRO A 11 -59.18 -14.75 -49.89
C PRO A 11 -57.66 -14.97 -49.73
N ALA A 12 -56.91 -14.57 -50.75
CA ALA A 12 -55.46 -14.68 -50.83
C ALA A 12 -54.76 -14.18 -49.55
N SER A 13 -53.91 -15.02 -48.96
CA SER A 13 -53.04 -14.62 -47.86
C SER A 13 -52.14 -13.47 -48.31
N GLN A 14 -52.19 -12.35 -47.57
CA GLN A 14 -51.33 -11.19 -47.81
C GLN A 14 -49.85 -11.62 -47.88
N GLU A 15 -49.24 -11.42 -49.05
CA GLU A 15 -47.80 -11.57 -49.25
C GLU A 15 -47.05 -10.74 -48.19
N SER A 16 -46.18 -11.40 -47.42
CA SER A 16 -45.24 -10.73 -46.54
C SER A 16 -44.33 -9.83 -47.39
N LYS A 17 -44.62 -8.53 -47.40
CA LYS A 17 -43.76 -7.52 -48.02
C LYS A 17 -42.39 -7.53 -47.33
N GLY A 18 -41.38 -7.94 -48.10
CA GLY A 18 -39.98 -7.66 -47.81
C GLY A 18 -39.14 -8.88 -47.45
N ALA A 19 -38.84 -9.74 -48.43
CA ALA A 19 -37.67 -10.59 -48.32
C ALA A 19 -36.42 -9.69 -48.33
N VAL A 20 -35.75 -9.54 -47.19
CA VAL A 20 -34.47 -8.84 -47.11
C VAL A 20 -33.41 -9.73 -47.75
N THR A 21 -33.14 -9.51 -49.04
CA THR A 21 -32.01 -10.15 -49.72
C THR A 21 -30.72 -9.47 -49.30
N ILE A 22 -30.02 -10.05 -48.32
CA ILE A 22 -28.65 -9.65 -48.00
C ILE A 22 -27.74 -10.26 -49.06
N SER A 23 -27.14 -9.43 -49.92
CA SER A 23 -26.16 -9.92 -50.91
C SER A 23 -24.90 -10.41 -50.19
N ALA A 24 -24.39 -11.59 -50.59
CA ALA A 24 -23.21 -12.21 -50.02
C ALA A 24 -21.97 -11.28 -50.02
N THR A 25 -21.88 -10.38 -51.00
CA THR A 25 -20.85 -9.35 -51.10
C THR A 25 -20.90 -8.31 -49.97
N THR A 26 -22.08 -8.01 -49.44
CA THR A 26 -22.26 -7.08 -48.30
C THR A 26 -21.88 -7.77 -46.99
N LEU A 27 -22.20 -9.06 -46.86
CA LEU A 27 -21.77 -9.90 -45.74
C LEU A 27 -20.24 -10.09 -45.71
N GLU A 28 -19.61 -10.29 -46.86
CA GLU A 28 -18.14 -10.36 -46.98
C GLU A 28 -17.48 -9.03 -46.61
N TYR A 29 -18.01 -7.90 -47.10
CA TYR A 29 -17.49 -6.57 -46.78
C TYR A 29 -17.57 -6.23 -45.29
N ASP A 30 -18.70 -6.53 -44.65
CA ASP A 30 -18.89 -6.32 -43.21
C ASP A 30 -18.01 -7.26 -42.39
N ALA A 31 -17.88 -8.53 -42.78
CA ALA A 31 -17.00 -9.48 -42.12
C ALA A 31 -15.53 -9.02 -42.17
N GLN A 32 -15.09 -8.49 -43.31
CA GLN A 32 -13.71 -8.02 -43.51
C GLN A 32 -13.41 -6.78 -42.67
N ARG A 33 -14.34 -5.82 -42.60
CA ARG A 33 -14.23 -4.65 -41.71
C ARG A 33 -14.25 -5.02 -40.23
N MET A 34 -15.06 -6.00 -39.85
CA MET A 34 -15.07 -6.51 -38.47
C MET A 34 -13.72 -7.14 -38.13
N PHE A 35 -13.14 -7.93 -39.04
CA PHE A 35 -11.83 -8.55 -38.86
C PHE A 35 -10.71 -7.52 -38.70
N ASP A 36 -10.68 -6.49 -39.56
CA ASP A 36 -9.71 -5.40 -39.47
C ASP A 36 -9.84 -4.61 -38.16
N SER A 37 -11.07 -4.39 -37.69
CA SER A 37 -11.32 -3.70 -36.42
C SER A 37 -10.84 -4.52 -35.21
N ILE A 38 -10.96 -5.84 -35.26
CA ILE A 38 -10.48 -6.76 -34.22
C ILE A 38 -8.95 -6.81 -34.25
N ALA A 39 -8.35 -6.91 -35.42
CA ALA A 39 -6.90 -6.90 -35.60
C ALA A 39 -6.28 -5.58 -35.10
N ALA A 40 -6.88 -4.43 -35.43
CA ALA A 40 -6.43 -3.13 -34.95
C ALA A 40 -6.50 -3.01 -33.42
N ARG A 41 -7.59 -3.49 -32.81
CA ARG A 41 -7.77 -3.49 -31.34
C ARG A 41 -6.79 -4.43 -30.64
N ALA A 42 -6.59 -5.63 -31.18
CA ALA A 42 -5.61 -6.59 -30.66
C ALA A 42 -4.18 -6.03 -30.75
N THR A 43 -3.83 -5.42 -31.88
CA THR A 43 -2.52 -4.79 -32.08
C THR A 43 -2.31 -3.64 -31.10
N ALA A 44 -3.30 -2.75 -30.92
CA ALA A 44 -3.20 -1.66 -29.95
C ALA A 44 -3.07 -2.15 -28.50
N ALA A 45 -3.80 -3.22 -28.13
CA ALA A 45 -3.70 -3.84 -26.82
C ALA A 45 -2.33 -4.46 -26.57
N ILE A 46 -1.78 -5.17 -27.57
CA ILE A 46 -0.43 -5.76 -27.52
C ILE A 46 0.63 -4.66 -27.40
N VAL A 47 0.56 -3.60 -28.22
CA VAL A 47 1.52 -2.49 -28.17
C VAL A 47 1.50 -1.79 -26.82
N LYS A 48 0.30 -1.59 -26.24
CA LYS A 48 0.16 -0.99 -24.91
C LYS A 48 0.72 -1.90 -23.81
N ALA A 49 0.34 -3.18 -23.81
CA ALA A 49 0.82 -4.15 -22.82
C ALA A 49 2.34 -4.34 -22.89
N CYS A 50 2.89 -4.54 -24.09
CA CYS A 50 4.34 -4.62 -24.27
C CYS A 50 5.03 -3.31 -23.91
N GLY A 51 4.44 -2.16 -24.21
CA GLY A 51 5.00 -0.85 -23.84
C GLY A 51 5.11 -0.66 -22.33
N ASP A 52 4.08 -1.07 -21.58
CA ASP A 52 4.04 -0.97 -20.12
C ASP A 52 4.97 -2.00 -19.46
N ASP A 53 5.00 -3.24 -19.96
CA ASP A 53 5.88 -4.30 -19.48
C ASP A 53 7.36 -4.00 -19.74
N ILE A 54 7.68 -3.47 -20.94
CA ILE A 54 9.05 -3.06 -21.28
C ILE A 54 9.48 -1.88 -20.42
N ARG A 55 8.62 -0.87 -20.22
CA ARG A 55 8.96 0.27 -19.34
C ARG A 55 9.21 -0.20 -17.91
N LYS A 56 8.37 -1.10 -17.40
CA LYS A 56 8.53 -1.64 -16.06
C LYS A 56 9.82 -2.45 -15.93
N ALA A 57 10.10 -3.36 -16.86
CA ALA A 57 11.33 -4.16 -16.86
C ALA A 57 12.59 -3.29 -16.99
N VAL A 58 12.56 -2.26 -17.83
CA VAL A 58 13.66 -1.30 -17.98
C VAL A 58 13.84 -0.50 -16.69
N SER A 59 12.76 0.02 -16.09
CA SER A 59 12.82 0.78 -14.84
C SER A 59 13.38 -0.06 -13.70
N GLU A 60 12.91 -1.29 -13.54
CA GLU A 60 13.41 -2.23 -12.51
C GLU A 60 14.87 -2.59 -12.75
N SER A 61 15.27 -2.87 -14.00
CA SER A 61 16.67 -3.17 -14.34
C SER A 61 17.59 -1.98 -14.10
N VAL A 62 17.16 -0.76 -14.46
CA VAL A 62 17.92 0.47 -14.26
C VAL A 62 18.04 0.75 -12.76
N GLN A 63 16.94 0.67 -12.01
CA GLN A 63 16.95 0.87 -10.56
C GLN A 63 17.87 -0.13 -9.88
N LYS A 64 17.81 -1.41 -10.25
CA LYS A 64 18.70 -2.45 -9.72
C LYS A 64 20.17 -2.15 -10.02
N GLN A 65 20.51 -1.82 -11.26
CA GLN A 65 21.90 -1.50 -11.62
C GLN A 65 22.42 -0.23 -10.93
N ILE A 66 21.56 0.79 -10.77
CA ILE A 66 21.91 2.00 -10.02
C ILE A 66 22.15 1.63 -8.55
N SER A 67 21.22 0.93 -7.91
CA SER A 67 21.37 0.51 -6.51
C SER A 67 22.62 -0.35 -6.28
N GLU A 68 22.93 -1.30 -7.17
CA GLU A 68 24.13 -2.14 -7.04
C GLU A 68 25.42 -1.34 -7.24
N LYS A 69 25.51 -0.53 -8.29
CA LYS A 69 26.76 0.22 -8.58
C LYS A 69 26.96 1.40 -7.66
N VAL A 70 25.92 2.18 -7.40
CA VAL A 70 25.99 3.34 -6.50
C VAL A 70 26.09 2.88 -5.06
N GLY A 71 25.36 1.84 -4.67
CA GLY A 71 25.48 1.22 -3.35
C GLY A 71 26.91 0.77 -3.06
N ALA A 72 27.52 0.02 -3.97
CA ALA A 72 28.92 -0.42 -3.81
C ALA A 72 29.92 0.75 -3.72
N ILE A 73 29.69 1.86 -4.44
CA ILE A 73 30.53 3.06 -4.33
C ILE A 73 30.35 3.71 -2.95
N ILE A 74 29.10 3.84 -2.49
CA ILE A 74 28.78 4.42 -1.19
C ILE A 74 29.38 3.56 -0.07
N ASP A 75 29.15 2.26 -0.09
CA ASP A 75 29.65 1.32 0.91
C ASP A 75 31.19 1.39 0.98
N LYS A 76 31.85 1.40 -0.18
CA LYS A 76 33.30 1.59 -0.23
C LYS A 76 33.74 2.92 0.39
N ARG A 77 33.04 4.02 0.13
CA ARG A 77 33.36 5.34 0.73
C ARG A 77 33.08 5.38 2.23
N LEU A 78 32.09 4.63 2.71
CA LEU A 78 31.77 4.53 4.14
C LEU A 78 32.84 3.76 4.90
N GLU A 79 33.45 2.76 4.26
CA GLU A 79 34.50 1.90 4.81
C GLU A 79 35.92 2.44 4.57
N GLU A 80 36.10 3.42 3.68
CA GLU A 80 37.38 4.08 3.47
C GLU A 80 37.90 4.71 4.76
N GLY A 81 39.17 4.45 5.05
CA GLY A 81 39.86 4.99 6.22
C GLY A 81 40.00 6.50 6.14
N ILE A 82 39.38 7.19 7.10
CA ILE A 82 39.48 8.63 7.32
C ILE A 82 40.29 8.91 8.59
N GLN A 83 41.10 9.96 8.55
CA GLN A 83 41.89 10.39 9.70
C GLN A 83 41.77 11.91 9.82
N LYS A 84 41.63 12.39 11.05
CA LYS A 84 41.59 13.83 11.32
C LYS A 84 42.98 14.42 11.07
N HIS A 85 43.03 15.64 10.56
CA HIS A 85 44.26 16.41 10.44
C HIS A 85 44.19 17.62 11.37
N ASP A 86 45.34 18.06 11.88
CA ASP A 86 45.46 19.29 12.64
C ASP A 86 45.49 20.53 11.72
N GLU A 87 45.63 21.72 12.32
CA GLU A 87 45.68 23.01 11.60
C GLU A 87 46.85 23.10 10.60
N TRP A 88 47.85 22.21 10.72
CA TRP A 88 49.04 22.16 9.89
C TRP A 88 49.03 21.00 8.89
N GLY A 89 47.93 20.25 8.81
CA GLY A 89 47.79 19.13 7.88
C GLY A 89 48.52 17.86 8.33
N THR A 90 48.89 17.75 9.62
CA THR A 90 49.45 16.51 10.18
C THR A 90 48.32 15.60 10.62
N ALA A 91 48.39 14.33 10.22
CA ALA A 91 47.40 13.33 10.61
C ALA A 91 47.46 13.07 12.12
N VAL A 92 46.33 13.23 12.81
CA VAL A 92 46.18 13.11 14.26
C VAL A 92 45.05 12.13 14.63
N GLY A 93 45.27 11.36 15.69
CA GLY A 93 44.34 10.32 16.15
C GLY A 93 44.44 9.02 15.35
N THR A 94 43.64 8.03 15.72
CA THR A 94 43.58 6.72 15.04
C THR A 94 42.76 6.83 13.75
N PRO A 95 43.24 6.27 12.62
CA PRO A 95 42.42 6.08 11.44
C PRO A 95 41.11 5.37 11.78
N THR A 96 40.00 5.86 11.25
CA THR A 96 38.65 5.36 11.51
C THR A 96 37.86 5.34 10.20
N THR A 97 36.61 4.89 10.21
CA THR A 97 35.72 4.94 9.04
C THR A 97 34.55 5.87 9.31
N LEU A 98 33.80 6.28 8.26
CA LEU A 98 32.63 7.13 8.47
C LEU A 98 31.56 6.41 9.31
N THR A 99 31.38 5.11 9.07
CA THR A 99 30.49 4.25 9.85
C THR A 99 30.89 4.21 11.32
N ALA A 100 32.19 4.07 11.61
CA ALA A 100 32.69 4.05 12.98
C ALA A 100 32.54 5.40 13.68
N LEU A 101 32.73 6.52 12.96
CA LEU A 101 32.47 7.86 13.51
C LEU A 101 31.00 8.07 13.85
N ILE A 102 30.08 7.67 12.97
CA ILE A 102 28.64 7.76 13.22
C ILE A 102 28.24 6.88 14.41
N GLY A 103 28.76 5.64 14.47
CA GLY A 103 28.53 4.73 15.58
C GLY A 103 28.99 5.34 16.90
N LYS A 104 30.22 5.85 16.96
CA LYS A 104 30.77 6.51 18.14
C LYS A 104 29.98 7.75 18.54
N ALA A 105 29.61 8.62 17.59
CA ALA A 105 28.78 9.79 17.87
C ALA A 105 27.40 9.39 18.44
N GLY A 106 26.82 8.30 17.93
CA GLY A 106 25.58 7.72 18.44
C GLY A 106 25.74 7.17 19.87
N GLU A 107 26.81 6.42 20.13
CA GLU A 107 27.15 5.92 21.46
C GLU A 107 27.36 7.07 22.45
N ASP A 108 28.12 8.10 22.07
CA ASP A 108 28.35 9.29 22.89
C ASP A 108 27.02 10.01 23.19
N TYR A 109 26.17 10.21 22.17
CA TYR A 109 24.88 10.86 22.33
C TYR A 109 23.90 10.08 23.23
N LEU A 110 23.85 8.75 23.09
CA LEU A 110 22.99 7.87 23.87
C LEU A 110 23.52 7.64 25.29
N GLY A 111 24.84 7.67 25.46
CA GLY A 111 25.53 7.55 26.74
C GLY A 111 25.52 8.83 27.59
N GLN A 112 25.21 9.99 26.99
CA GLN A 112 25.04 11.24 27.73
C GLN A 112 24.04 11.08 28.88
N ARG A 113 24.44 11.54 30.07
CA ARG A 113 23.54 11.52 31.23
C ARG A 113 22.48 12.62 31.08
N VAL A 114 21.26 12.28 31.42
CA VAL A 114 20.10 13.18 31.32
C VAL A 114 19.32 13.22 32.63
N ASN A 115 18.58 14.31 32.82
CA ASN A 115 17.62 14.47 33.91
C ASN A 115 16.27 13.80 33.58
N GLU A 116 15.29 13.94 34.45
CA GLU A 116 13.93 13.39 34.28
C GLU A 116 13.16 13.97 33.08
N ARG A 117 13.66 15.06 32.48
CA ARG A 117 13.11 15.68 31.27
C ARG A 117 13.87 15.30 29.99
N GLY A 118 14.92 14.48 30.10
CA GLY A 118 15.77 14.12 28.96
C GLY A 118 16.83 15.17 28.61
N GLU A 119 17.00 16.20 29.45
CA GLU A 119 17.94 17.29 29.22
C GLU A 119 19.29 17.00 29.88
N THR A 120 20.37 17.50 29.27
CA THR A 120 21.75 17.34 29.75
C THR A 120 22.16 18.44 30.72
N ASN A 121 21.28 18.98 31.57
CA ASN A 121 21.63 20.08 32.47
C ASN A 121 22.04 19.65 33.90
N ASN A 122 23.03 20.37 34.45
CA ASN A 122 24.19 19.83 35.20
C ASN A 122 24.03 19.47 36.69
N TYR A 123 22.81 19.25 37.20
CA TYR A 123 22.64 19.05 38.66
C TYR A 123 21.84 17.81 39.07
N ASN A 124 21.20 17.09 38.15
CA ASN A 124 20.31 15.99 38.53
C ASN A 124 20.29 14.83 37.51
N TYR A 125 21.48 14.37 37.13
CA TYR A 125 21.68 13.30 36.16
C TYR A 125 21.45 11.91 36.77
N LYS A 126 20.29 11.31 36.48
CA LYS A 126 19.90 10.04 37.09
C LYS A 126 20.13 8.82 36.20
N SER A 127 20.13 8.98 34.88
CA SER A 127 20.27 7.89 33.92
C SER A 127 20.97 8.36 32.63
N THR A 128 21.40 7.42 31.81
CA THR A 128 21.79 7.67 30.41
C THR A 128 20.57 8.07 29.58
N ARG A 129 20.80 8.72 28.43
CA ARG A 129 19.74 9.06 27.48
C ARG A 129 19.08 7.80 26.91
N LEU A 130 19.84 6.74 26.67
CA LEU A 130 19.28 5.45 26.23
C LEU A 130 18.28 4.89 27.25
N GLU A 131 18.66 4.81 28.52
CA GLU A 131 17.78 4.34 29.59
C GLU A 131 16.53 5.21 29.74
N PHE A 132 16.68 6.53 29.61
CA PHE A 132 15.56 7.46 29.64
C PHE A 132 14.56 7.19 28.50
N ILE A 133 15.05 7.03 27.26
CA ILE A 133 14.21 6.75 26.08
C ILE A 133 13.50 5.41 26.25
N VAL A 134 14.22 4.36 26.66
CA VAL A 134 13.65 3.02 26.90
C VAL A 134 12.55 3.12 27.96
N LYS A 135 12.84 3.78 29.08
CA LYS A 135 11.86 3.98 30.16
C LYS A 135 10.61 4.70 29.67
N LYS A 136 10.76 5.79 28.91
CA LYS A 136 9.61 6.57 28.39
C LYS A 136 8.76 5.79 27.40
N ASN A 137 9.39 4.98 26.54
CA ASN A 137 8.65 4.10 25.63
C ASN A 137 7.89 3.01 26.39
N VAL A 138 8.51 2.40 27.39
CA VAL A 138 7.84 1.40 28.25
C VAL A 138 6.68 2.02 29.02
N GLU A 139 6.88 3.18 29.65
CA GLU A 139 5.82 3.94 30.33
C GLU A 139 4.65 4.24 29.38
N SER A 140 4.93 4.76 28.19
CA SER A 140 3.90 5.07 27.20
C SER A 140 3.10 3.84 26.75
N VAL A 141 3.77 2.70 26.55
CA VAL A 141 3.11 1.45 26.15
C VAL A 141 2.23 0.91 27.28
N ILE A 142 2.72 0.97 28.53
CA ILE A 142 1.95 0.56 29.71
C ILE A 142 0.73 1.45 29.86
N ASP A 143 0.91 2.78 29.83
CA ASP A 143 -0.19 3.73 29.95
C ASP A 143 -1.25 3.50 28.87
N TYR A 144 -0.84 3.32 27.62
CA TYR A 144 -1.76 3.05 26.51
C TYR A 144 -2.54 1.74 26.71
N LYS A 145 -1.87 0.65 27.10
CA LYS A 145 -2.53 -0.63 27.34
C LYS A 145 -3.45 -0.60 28.56
N MET A 146 -3.00 0.00 29.66
CA MET A 146 -3.80 0.16 30.87
C MET A 146 -5.03 1.02 30.61
N GLN A 147 -4.93 2.11 29.86
CA GLN A 147 -6.09 2.90 29.44
C GLN A 147 -7.11 2.05 28.66
N GLY A 148 -6.63 1.19 27.74
CA GLY A 148 -7.49 0.26 27.02
C GLY A 148 -8.21 -0.74 27.93
N GLU A 149 -7.52 -1.30 28.92
CA GLU A 149 -8.11 -2.23 29.89
C GLU A 149 -9.10 -1.53 30.84
N ILE A 150 -8.76 -0.34 31.33
CA ILE A 150 -9.66 0.48 32.16
C ILE A 150 -10.94 0.80 31.39
N LYS A 151 -10.83 1.20 30.12
CA LYS A 151 -12.00 1.48 29.27
C LYS A 151 -12.92 0.27 29.15
N LYS A 152 -12.36 -0.93 28.90
CA LYS A 152 -13.14 -2.18 28.84
C LYS A 152 -13.82 -2.51 30.18
N ALA A 153 -13.10 -2.34 31.29
CA ALA A 153 -13.66 -2.58 32.62
C ALA A 153 -14.81 -1.62 32.93
N VAL A 154 -14.68 -0.35 32.55
CA VAL A 154 -15.75 0.66 32.67
C VAL A 154 -16.95 0.30 31.80
N GLU A 155 -16.74 -0.06 30.53
CA GLU A 155 -17.84 -0.48 29.63
C GLU A 155 -18.60 -1.68 30.21
N LEU A 156 -17.87 -2.70 30.69
CA LEU A 156 -18.47 -3.89 31.29
C LEU A 156 -19.25 -3.55 32.58
N ALA A 157 -18.71 -2.67 33.42
CA ALA A 157 -19.41 -2.21 34.62
C ALA A 157 -20.69 -1.42 34.27
N VAL A 158 -20.65 -0.57 33.24
CA VAL A 158 -21.82 0.17 32.75
C VAL A 158 -22.89 -0.79 32.22
N THR A 159 -22.52 -1.78 31.40
CA THR A 159 -23.46 -2.79 30.91
C THR A 159 -24.10 -3.56 32.06
N GLN A 160 -23.31 -4.01 33.04
CA GLN A 160 -23.83 -4.71 34.21
C GLN A 160 -24.78 -3.84 35.05
N ALA A 161 -24.46 -2.56 35.21
CA ALA A 161 -25.34 -1.61 35.90
C ALA A 161 -26.66 -1.42 35.14
N GLN A 162 -26.61 -1.25 33.81
CA GLN A 162 -27.81 -1.14 32.96
C GLN A 162 -28.68 -2.39 33.04
N SER A 163 -28.09 -3.59 33.01
CA SER A 163 -28.84 -4.85 33.18
C SER A 163 -29.54 -4.91 34.53
N LYS A 164 -28.86 -4.56 35.63
CA LYS A 164 -29.48 -4.53 36.97
C LYS A 164 -30.60 -3.51 37.10
N VAL A 165 -30.46 -2.34 36.47
CA VAL A 165 -31.52 -1.32 36.43
C VAL A 165 -32.73 -1.84 35.64
N ALA A 166 -32.51 -2.45 34.48
CA ALA A 166 -33.58 -3.04 33.68
C ALA A 166 -34.33 -4.15 34.44
N GLU A 167 -33.61 -5.02 35.16
CA GLU A 167 -34.21 -6.04 36.02
C GLU A 167 -35.06 -5.43 37.15
N ALA A 168 -34.58 -4.38 37.80
CA ALA A 168 -35.30 -3.69 38.87
C ALA A 168 -36.59 -3.03 38.35
N VAL A 169 -36.53 -2.37 37.18
CA VAL A 169 -37.70 -1.76 36.53
C VAL A 169 -38.71 -2.84 36.13
N ALA A 170 -38.27 -3.95 35.56
CA ALA A 170 -39.15 -5.06 35.18
C ALA A 170 -39.90 -5.67 36.38
N LYS A 171 -39.29 -5.67 37.58
CA LYS A 171 -39.95 -6.10 38.82
C LYS A 171 -40.99 -5.10 39.34
N LEU A 172 -40.86 -3.81 39.04
CA LEU A 172 -41.80 -2.77 39.48
C LEU A 172 -43.05 -2.66 38.60
N ILE A 173 -42.99 -3.16 37.36
CA ILE A 173 -44.11 -3.12 36.39
C ILE A 173 -44.99 -4.38 36.51
N LYS A 174 -44.56 -5.40 37.26
CA LYS A 174 -45.35 -6.58 37.63
C LYS A 174 -46.06 -6.37 38.96
#